data_AF-A0A972V7N0-F1
#
_entry.id   AF-A0A972V7N0-F1
#
_cell.length_a   1.000
_cell.length_b   1.000
_cell.length_c   1.000
_cell.angle_alpha   90.00
_cell.angle_beta   90.00
_cell.angle_gamma   90.00
#
_symmetry.space_group_name_H-M   'P 1'
#
loop_
_entity.id
_entity.type
_entity.pdbx_description
1 polymer ?
#
loop_
_entity_poly.entity_id
_entity_poly.type
_entity_poly.pdbx_seq_one_letter_code
_entity_poly.pdbx_strand_id
1 'polypeptide(L)'
;MLKDYRMTLAEILYHLPDHPSLLQAFIWQDLDIAPKYPVLQKFLGFWEKNIEGRLHSVRVDSAKLITPSELRLAGPSFSIH
;
A
#
# COMPACT_ATOMS: atom_id res chain seq x y z
N MET A 1 8.88 -22.66 2.70
CA MET A 1 9.91 -21.65 2.36
C MET A 1 9.22 -20.47 1.70
N LEU A 2 9.18 -19.32 2.38
CA LEU A 2 8.53 -18.06 1.97
C LEU A 2 9.41 -17.23 1.01
N LYS A 3 10.25 -17.87 0.20
CA LYS A 3 11.54 -17.30 -0.27
C LYS A 3 11.44 -16.01 -1.11
N ASP A 4 10.27 -15.68 -1.66
CA ASP A 4 10.07 -14.48 -2.49
C ASP A 4 9.04 -13.49 -1.95
N TYR A 5 8.30 -13.86 -0.89
CA TYR A 5 7.33 -12.97 -0.28
C TYR A 5 8.03 -11.93 0.60
N ARG A 6 7.59 -10.68 0.48
CA ARG A 6 8.05 -9.56 1.31
C ARG A 6 6.86 -8.75 1.78
N MET A 7 7.02 -8.10 2.93
CA MET A 7 6.05 -7.13 3.39
C MET A 7 5.98 -5.98 2.37
N THR A 8 4.78 -5.71 1.88
CA THR A 8 4.51 -4.68 0.88
C THR A 8 3.50 -3.71 1.45
N LEU A 9 3.85 -2.42 1.44
CA LEU A 9 2.97 -1.32 1.79
C LEU A 9 2.53 -0.64 0.50
N ALA A 10 1.25 -0.35 0.37
CA ALA A 10 0.73 0.47 -0.72
C ALA A 10 -0.13 1.60 -0.16
N GLU A 11 0.20 2.82 -0.56
CA GLU A 11 -0.64 4.00 -0.36
C GLU A 11 -1.55 4.14 -1.58
N ILE A 12 -2.86 4.02 -1.36
CA ILE A 12 -3.88 4.07 -2.39
C ILE A 12 -4.65 5.37 -2.21
N LEU A 13 -4.54 6.28 -3.18
CA LEU A 13 -5.35 7.48 -3.25
C LEU A 13 -6.58 7.20 -4.11
N TYR A 14 -7.74 7.61 -3.63
CA TYR A 14 -9.00 7.46 -4.35
C TYR A 14 -9.90 8.68 -4.13
N HIS A 15 -10.81 8.91 -5.06
CA HIS A 15 -11.80 9.98 -4.98
C HIS A 15 -12.98 9.55 -4.09
N LEU A 16 -13.43 10.43 -3.19
CA LEU A 16 -14.67 10.18 -2.45
C LEU A 16 -15.85 10.15 -3.44
N PRO A 17 -16.75 9.15 -3.36
CA PRO A 17 -17.92 9.05 -4.24
C PRO A 17 -18.78 10.33 -4.21
N ASP A 18 -19.09 10.82 -3.02
CA ASP A 18 -19.94 12.01 -2.82
C ASP A 18 -19.20 13.33 -3.06
N HIS A 19 -17.86 13.30 -3.04
CA HIS A 19 -17.00 14.47 -3.19
C HIS A 19 -15.80 14.18 -4.09
N PRO A 20 -15.99 14.08 -5.43
CA PRO A 20 -14.94 13.63 -6.34
C PRO A 20 -13.73 14.56 -6.42
N SER A 21 -13.81 15.80 -5.94
CA SER A 21 -12.64 16.69 -5.84
C SER A 21 -11.73 16.36 -4.66
N LEU A 22 -12.19 15.56 -3.70
CA LEU A 22 -11.44 15.18 -2.51
C LEU A 22 -10.75 13.84 -2.73
N LEU A 23 -9.46 13.79 -2.39
CA LEU A 23 -8.68 12.55 -2.34
C LEU A 23 -8.60 12.05 -0.90
N GLN A 24 -8.81 10.75 -0.73
CA GLN A 24 -8.57 10.04 0.52
C GLN A 24 -7.50 8.98 0.33
N ALA A 25 -6.67 8.81 1.35
CA ALA A 25 -5.65 7.79 1.40
C ALA A 25 -6.17 6.54 2.12
N PHE A 26 -5.93 5.37 1.53
CA PHE A 26 -6.08 4.06 2.14
C PHE A 26 -4.72 3.39 2.17
N ILE A 27 -4.28 2.98 3.37
CA ILE A 27 -3.02 2.27 3.55
C ILE A 27 -3.30 0.78 3.54
N TRP A 28 -2.77 0.10 2.52
CA TRP A 28 -2.84 -1.33 2.36
C TRP A 28 -1.50 -1.97 2.71
N GLN A 29 -1.51 -3.07 3.46
CA GLN A 29 -0.30 -3.81 3.80
C GLN A 29 -0.55 -5.31 3.76
N ASP A 30 0.28 -6.04 3.02
CA ASP A 30 0.26 -7.51 3.00
C ASP A 30 1.62 -8.09 2.53
N LEU A 31 1.78 -9.41 2.65
CA LEU A 31 2.87 -10.13 2.03
C LEU A 31 2.62 -10.28 0.52
N ASP A 32 3.57 -9.83 -0.28
CA ASP A 32 3.46 -9.88 -1.74
C ASP A 32 4.81 -10.19 -2.41
N ILE A 33 4.77 -10.45 -3.72
CA ILE A 33 5.92 -10.85 -4.53
C ILE A 33 6.29 -9.72 -5.50
N ALA A 34 7.28 -8.91 -5.14
CA ALA A 34 7.82 -7.90 -6.05
C ALA A 34 8.62 -8.54 -7.20
N PRO A 35 8.61 -7.94 -8.42
CA PRO A 35 7.94 -6.69 -8.79
C PRO A 35 6.50 -6.90 -9.30
N LYS A 36 5.96 -8.12 -9.21
CA LYS A 36 4.65 -8.46 -9.80
C LYS A 36 3.48 -8.01 -8.94
N TYR A 37 3.62 -8.05 -7.62
CA TYR A 37 2.59 -7.69 -6.64
C TYR A 37 1.21 -8.35 -6.91
N PRO A 38 1.14 -9.67 -7.13
CA PRO A 38 -0.13 -10.36 -7.45
C PRO A 38 -1.23 -10.17 -6.39
N VAL A 39 -0.87 -10.03 -5.11
CA VAL A 39 -1.86 -9.85 -4.03
C VAL A 39 -2.46 -8.44 -4.10
N LEU A 40 -1.62 -7.42 -4.24
CA LEU A 40 -2.06 -6.04 -4.45
C LEU A 40 -2.91 -5.90 -5.72
N GLN A 41 -2.50 -6.51 -6.84
CA GLN A 41 -3.29 -6.47 -8.09
C GLN A 41 -4.68 -7.08 -7.90
N LYS A 42 -4.78 -8.21 -7.18
CA LYS A 42 -6.07 -8.82 -6.84
C LYS A 42 -6.92 -7.90 -5.97
N PHE A 43 -6.32 -7.23 -5.00
CA PHE A 43 -7.01 -6.26 -4.14
C PHE A 43 -7.53 -5.06 -4.93
N LEU A 44 -6.72 -4.47 -5.81
CA LEU A 44 -7.14 -3.37 -6.68
C LEU A 44 -8.26 -3.79 -7.64
N GLY A 45 -8.18 -5.00 -8.21
CA GLY A 45 -9.25 -5.55 -9.03
C GLY A 45 -10.55 -5.82 -8.25
N PHE A 46 -10.47 -6.12 -6.96
CA PHE A 46 -11.64 -6.15 -6.08
C PHE A 46 -12.17 -4.73 -5.82
N TRP A 47 -11.29 -3.77 -5.54
CA TRP A 47 -11.64 -2.37 -5.28
C TRP A 47 -12.44 -1.78 -6.44
N GLU A 48 -11.91 -1.85 -7.67
CA GLU A 48 -12.57 -1.32 -8.87
C GLU A 48 -13.96 -1.91 -9.11
N LYS A 49 -14.21 -3.14 -8.65
CA LYS A 49 -15.49 -3.84 -8.84
C LYS A 49 -16.51 -3.59 -7.74
N ASN A 50 -16.06 -3.30 -6.52
CA ASN A 50 -16.92 -3.35 -5.33
C ASN A 50 -16.94 -2.04 -4.53
N ILE A 51 -16.07 -1.08 -4.82
CA ILE A 51 -15.96 0.19 -4.10
C ILE A 51 -16.26 1.33 -5.07
N GLU A 52 -17.22 2.19 -4.71
CA GLU A 52 -17.65 3.32 -5.55
C GLU A 52 -16.56 4.38 -5.76
N GLY A 53 -15.57 4.44 -4.85
CA GLY A 53 -14.47 5.40 -4.91
C GLY A 53 -13.48 5.07 -6.01
N ARG A 54 -13.42 5.92 -7.05
CA ARG A 54 -12.49 5.77 -8.18
C ARG A 54 -11.04 5.90 -7.71
N LEU A 55 -10.21 4.92 -8.06
CA LEU A 55 -8.76 4.97 -7.84
C LEU A 55 -8.14 6.17 -8.57
N HIS A 56 -7.29 6.91 -7.86
CA HIS A 56 -6.49 8.01 -8.41
C HIS A 56 -5.05 7.57 -8.66
N SER A 57 -4.38 7.07 -7.62
CA SER A 57 -2.99 6.61 -7.72
C SER A 57 -2.68 5.55 -6.68
N VAL A 58 -1.72 4.67 -6.99
CA VAL A 58 -1.20 3.67 -6.05
C VAL A 58 0.31 3.83 -5.99
N ARG A 59 0.85 4.10 -4.80
CA ARG A 59 2.29 4.14 -4.53
C ARG A 59 2.67 2.91 -3.72
N VAL A 60 3.62 2.12 -4.22
CA VAL A 60 4.06 0.88 -3.57
C VAL A 60 5.44 1.08 -2.98
N ASP A 61 5.54 0.92 -1.66
CA ASP A 61 6.79 0.84 -0.92
C ASP A 61 6.96 -0.61 -0.44
N SER A 62 7.93 -1.33 -0.99
CA SER A 62 8.26 -2.68 -0.51
C SER A 62 9.62 -2.68 0.17
N ALA A 63 9.61 -2.94 1.47
CA ALA A 63 10.83 -3.25 2.20
C ALA A 63 11.13 -4.75 2.04
N LYS A 64 12.40 -5.11 1.83
CA LYS A 64 12.80 -6.49 2.18
C LYS A 64 12.50 -6.66 3.67
N LEU A 65 11.96 -7.82 4.07
CA LEU A 65 11.78 -8.17 5.48
C LEU A 65 13.08 -7.83 6.22
N ILE A 66 12.99 -6.88 7.15
CA ILE A 66 14.13 -6.47 7.97
C ILE A 66 14.60 -7.73 8.68
N THR A 67 15.77 -8.24 8.29
CA THR A 67 16.42 -9.28 9.07
C THR A 67 16.92 -8.66 10.37
N PRO A 68 17.04 -9.42 11.48
CA PRO A 68 17.45 -8.84 12.79
C PRO A 68 18.72 -7.97 12.74
N SER A 69 19.56 -8.16 11.72
CA SER A 69 20.81 -7.44 11.48
C SER A 69 20.66 -6.09 10.75
N GLU A 70 19.47 -5.73 10.26
CA GLU A 70 19.22 -4.57 9.39
C GLU A 70 18.35 -3.49 10.04
N LEU A 71 18.22 -3.50 11.37
CA LEU A 71 17.46 -2.48 12.10
C LEU A 71 18.08 -1.09 11.88
N ARG A 72 17.49 -0.28 11.00
CA ARG A 72 17.69 1.17 10.99
C ARG A 72 16.59 1.80 11.81
N LEU A 73 16.96 2.33 12.97
CA LEU A 73 16.09 3.23 13.73
C LEU A 73 15.87 4.49 12.92
N ALA A 74 14.70 4.61 12.29
CA ALA A 74 14.23 5.90 11.80
C ALA A 74 13.94 6.77 13.04
N GLY A 75 14.57 7.95 13.10
CA GLY A 75 14.31 8.92 14.15
C GLY A 75 12.83 9.34 14.16
N PRO A 76 12.32 9.84 15.29
CA PRO A 76 10.92 10.20 15.39
C PRO A 76 10.59 11.33 14.41
N SER A 77 9.69 11.04 13.47
CA SER A 77 9.08 12.04 12.58
C SER A 77 7.68 12.36 13.06
N PHE A 78 7.45 13.60 13.47
CA PHE A 78 6.13 14.09 13.87
C PHE A 78 5.70 15.19 12.90
N SER A 79 4.50 15.06 12.35
CA SER A 79 3.78 16.16 11.72
C SER A 79 2.53 16.41 12.53
N ILE A 80 2.49 17.56 13.21
CA ILE A 80 1.34 18.04 13.98
C ILE A 80 0.60 19.05 13.10
N HIS A 81 -0.72 18.91 12.98
CA HIS A 81 -1.63 19.92 12.42
C HIS A 81 -2.51 20.46 13.56
#